data_AF-A0A2V9IPC6-F1
#
_entry.id   AF-A0A2V9IPC6-F1
#
_cell.length_a   1.000
_cell.length_b   1.000
_cell.length_c   1.000
_cell.angle_alpha   90.00
_cell.angle_beta   90.00
_cell.angle_gamma   90.00
#
_symmetry.space_group_name_H-M   'P 1'
#
loop_
_entity.id
_entity.type
_entity.pdbx_description
1 polymer ?
#
loop_
_entity_poly.entity_id
_entity_poly.type
_entity_poly.pdbx_seq_one_letter_code
_entity_poly.pdbx_strand_id
1 'polypeptide(L)'
;MSRRREKPEGPVQRILKLLENVRRCGNGWSTWCPAHADHNSSLSVGEGDDGRALIFCHAGCDVADIVAALDLEISDLFPDNRTKISRKGA
;
A
#
# COMPACT_ATOMS: atom_id res chain seq x y z
N MET A 1 -33.53 -5.64 2.29
CA MET A 1 -32.35 -5.61 3.18
C MET A 1 -31.18 -5.05 2.38
N SER A 2 -30.68 -3.88 2.78
CA SER A 2 -29.66 -3.10 2.08
C SER A 2 -28.43 -3.94 1.76
N ARG A 3 -28.12 -4.11 0.46
CA ARG A 3 -26.89 -4.77 0.01
C ARG A 3 -25.72 -3.98 0.61
N ARG A 4 -25.10 -4.52 1.67
CA ARG A 4 -23.86 -3.97 2.22
C ARG A 4 -22.88 -3.98 1.06
N ARG A 5 -22.56 -2.82 0.50
CA ARG A 5 -21.50 -2.67 -0.49
C ARG A 5 -20.22 -3.06 0.23
N GLU A 6 -19.86 -4.32 0.08
CA GLU A 6 -18.52 -4.87 0.23
C GLU A 6 -17.59 -3.94 -0.57
N LYS A 7 -17.00 -2.98 0.16
CA LYS A 7 -16.10 -1.96 -0.37
C LYS A 7 -15.01 -2.77 -1.09
N PRO A 8 -14.86 -2.66 -2.43
CA PRO A 8 -13.75 -3.34 -3.09
C PRO A 8 -12.50 -2.88 -2.37
N GLU A 9 -11.75 -3.85 -1.85
CA GLU A 9 -10.51 -3.57 -1.13
C GLU A 9 -9.65 -2.65 -2.00
N GLY A 10 -9.49 -1.41 -1.54
CA GLY A 10 -8.79 -0.39 -2.29
C GLY A 10 -7.33 -0.79 -2.48
N PRO A 11 -6.62 -0.17 -3.43
CA PRO A 11 -5.19 -0.42 -3.65
C PRO A 11 -4.39 -0.33 -2.34
N VAL A 12 -4.73 0.64 -1.48
CA VAL A 12 -4.16 0.79 -0.14
C VAL A 12 -4.26 -0.49 0.69
N GLN A 13 -5.44 -1.10 0.78
CA GLN A 13 -5.61 -2.32 1.59
C GLN A 13 -4.76 -3.49 1.10
N ARG A 14 -4.55 -3.60 -0.22
CA ARG A 14 -3.69 -4.64 -0.80
C ARG A 14 -2.24 -4.44 -0.39
N ILE A 15 -1.75 -3.22 -0.55
CA ILE A 15 -0.38 -2.85 -0.18
C ILE A 15 -0.16 -3.06 1.31
N LEU A 16 -1.12 -2.67 2.16
CA LEU A 16 -1.06 -2.89 3.60
C LEU A 16 -1.05 -4.38 4.01
N LYS A 17 -1.62 -5.29 3.20
CA LYS A 17 -1.54 -6.74 3.46
C LYS A 17 -0.16 -7.33 3.13
N LEU A 18 0.57 -6.70 2.21
CA LEU A 18 1.92 -7.10 1.81
C LEU A 18 3.00 -6.51 2.73
N LEU A 19 2.69 -5.38 3.38
CA LEU A 19 3.57 -4.70 4.32
C LEU A 19 3.50 -5.33 5.72
N GLU A 20 4.65 -5.36 6.38
CA GLU A 20 4.76 -5.80 7.77
C GLU A 20 4.77 -4.61 8.74
N ASN A 21 4.39 -4.87 10.00
CA ASN A 21 4.32 -3.87 11.07
C ASN A 21 3.49 -2.61 10.73
N VAL A 22 2.36 -2.82 10.04
CA VAL A 22 1.43 -1.74 9.71
C VAL A 22 0.78 -1.19 10.98
N ARG A 23 1.04 0.09 11.26
CA ARG A 23 0.45 0.82 12.38
C ARG A 23 -0.45 1.93 11.86
N ARG A 24 -1.73 1.89 12.21
CA ARG A 24 -2.66 2.96 11.83
C ARG A 24 -2.35 4.25 12.59
N CYS A 25 -2.25 5.37 11.87
CA CYS A 25 -1.99 6.69 12.43
C CYS A 25 -2.96 7.71 11.82
N GLY A 26 -3.98 8.11 12.57
CA GLY A 26 -5.03 9.02 12.08
C GLY A 26 -5.78 8.46 10.87
N ASN A 27 -5.72 9.19 9.76
CA ASN A 27 -6.33 8.80 8.48
C ASN A 27 -5.37 8.07 7.53
N GLY A 28 -4.18 7.71 8.02
CA GLY A 28 -3.17 6.94 7.29
C GLY A 28 -2.61 5.79 8.11
N TRP A 29 -1.51 5.25 7.62
CA TRP A 29 -0.79 4.12 8.18
C TRP A 29 0.71 4.41 8.12
N SER A 30 1.44 3.92 9.11
CA SER A 30 2.89 3.98 9.18
C SER A 30 3.40 2.54 9.19
N THR A 31 4.34 2.21 8.32
CA THR A 31 4.87 0.86 8.15
C THR A 31 6.39 0.92 8.06
N TRP A 32 7.03 -0.24 8.08
CA TRP A 32 8.42 -0.34 7.70
C TRP A 32 8.57 -0.21 6.19
N CYS A 33 9.68 0.38 5.77
CA CYS A 33 10.00 0.49 4.36
C CYS A 33 10.68 -0.82 3.93
N PRO A 34 10.16 -1.55 2.93
CA PRO A 34 10.82 -2.75 2.42
C PRO A 34 12.04 -2.41 1.54
N ALA A 35 12.13 -1.18 1.03
CA ALA A 35 13.24 -0.73 0.17
C ALA A 35 14.56 -0.51 0.94
N HIS A 36 14.52 -0.37 2.25
CA HIS A 36 15.71 -0.27 3.08
C HIS A 36 15.51 -1.05 4.37
N ALA A 37 16.49 -1.85 4.76
CA ALA A 37 16.42 -2.67 5.97
C ALA A 37 16.69 -1.84 7.25
N ASP A 38 16.06 -0.66 7.39
CA ASP A 38 16.01 0.01 8.68
C ASP A 38 14.75 -0.41 9.43
N HIS A 39 14.92 -0.77 10.70
CA HIS A 39 13.83 -1.08 11.62
C HIS A 39 12.97 0.14 12.01
N ASN A 40 13.08 1.27 11.30
CA ASN A 40 12.36 2.48 11.61
C ASN A 40 11.08 2.59 10.76
N SER A 41 9.96 2.94 11.39
CA SER A 41 8.66 3.15 10.73
C SER A 41 8.64 4.43 9.90
N SER A 42 9.45 4.48 8.85
CA SER A 42 9.67 5.69 8.03
C SER A 42 8.77 5.77 6.80
N LEU A 43 7.99 4.73 6.50
CA LEU A 43 7.04 4.72 5.40
C LEU A 43 5.66 5.13 5.90
N SER A 44 5.13 6.23 5.35
CA SER A 44 3.76 6.67 5.54
C SER A 44 2.92 6.27 4.34
N VAL A 45 1.82 5.57 4.58
CA VAL A 45 0.82 5.15 3.60
C VAL A 45 -0.49 5.87 3.88
N GLY A 46 -1.13 6.43 2.87
CA GLY A 46 -2.40 7.13 2.96
C GLY A 46 -3.34 6.73 1.83
N GLU A 47 -4.64 6.86 2.07
CA GLU A 47 -5.66 6.78 1.02
C GLU A 47 -6.00 8.20 0.61
N GLY A 48 -5.76 8.55 -0.65
CA GLY A 48 -6.24 9.82 -1.21
C GLY A 48 -7.75 9.75 -1.49
N ASP A 49 -8.41 10.91 -1.50
CA ASP A 49 -9.86 11.01 -1.76
C ASP A 49 -10.27 10.42 -3.13
N ASP A 50 -9.35 10.38 -4.09
CA ASP A 50 -9.53 9.76 -5.40
C ASP A 50 -9.46 8.21 -5.38
N GLY A 51 -9.19 7.60 -4.21
CA GLY A 51 -9.04 6.16 -4.03
C GLY A 51 -7.64 5.60 -4.33
N ARG A 52 -6.64 6.48 -4.55
CA ARG A 52 -5.23 6.10 -4.76
C ARG A 52 -4.48 5.88 -3.45
N ALA A 53 -3.53 4.96 -3.48
CA ALA A 53 -2.56 4.76 -2.43
C ALA A 53 -1.43 5.79 -2.56
N LEU A 54 -1.28 6.60 -1.52
CA LEU A 54 -0.18 7.55 -1.37
C LEU A 54 0.85 6.91 -0.45
N ILE A 55 2.05 6.67 -0.97
CA ILE A 55 3.18 6.20 -0.17
C ILE A 55 4.27 7.27 -0.15
N PHE A 56 4.78 7.56 1.04
CA PHE A 56 5.80 8.57 1.26
C PHE A 56 6.84 8.06 2.25
N CYS A 57 8.09 7.97 1.81
CA CYS A 57 9.19 7.55 2.66
C CYS A 57 9.95 8.77 3.17
N HIS A 58 9.93 9.00 4.49
CA HIS A 58 10.68 10.09 5.13
C HIS A 58 12.19 9.89 5.09
N ALA A 59 12.67 8.67 4.78
CA ALA A 59 14.09 8.38 4.63
C ALA A 59 14.67 8.83 3.27
N GLY A 60 13.81 9.20 2.30
CA GLY A 60 14.24 9.59 0.96
C GLY A 60 14.33 8.45 -0.05
N CYS A 61 13.66 7.31 0.21
CA CYS A 61 13.54 6.24 -0.79
C CYS A 61 12.61 6.65 -1.92
N ASP A 62 12.99 6.22 -3.12
CA ASP A 62 12.15 6.34 -4.30
C ASP A 62 10.94 5.40 -4.22
N VAL A 63 9.81 5.87 -4.75
CA VAL A 63 8.57 5.08 -4.82
C VAL A 63 8.80 3.81 -5.63
N ALA A 64 9.62 3.89 -6.67
CA ALA A 64 9.99 2.77 -7.53
C ALA A 64 10.68 1.63 -6.74
N ASP A 65 11.63 1.95 -5.86
CA ASP A 65 12.30 0.94 -5.04
C ASP A 65 11.35 0.28 -4.03
N ILE A 66 10.40 1.04 -3.48
CA ILE A 66 9.42 0.54 -2.52
C ILE A 66 8.47 -0.46 -3.19
N VAL A 67 7.93 -0.11 -4.37
CA VAL A 67 7.04 -1.02 -5.09
C VAL A 67 7.82 -2.22 -5.63
N ALA A 68 9.06 -2.03 -6.11
CA ALA A 68 9.91 -3.14 -6.56
C ALA A 68 10.22 -4.13 -5.42
N ALA A 69 10.47 -3.64 -4.19
CA ALA A 69 10.67 -4.48 -3.02
C ALA A 69 9.41 -5.26 -2.60
N LEU A 70 8.22 -4.77 -2.99
CA LEU A 70 6.93 -5.42 -2.75
C LEU A 70 6.45 -6.27 -3.93
N ASP A 71 7.25 -6.40 -5.01
CA ASP A 71 6.84 -7.01 -6.28
C ASP A 71 5.56 -6.35 -6.87
N LEU A 72 5.45 -5.04 -6.66
CA LEU A 72 4.36 -4.19 -7.16
C LEU A 72 4.89 -3.20 -8.20
N GLU A 73 3.97 -2.66 -8.99
CA GLU A 73 4.25 -1.53 -9.88
C GLU A 73 3.56 -0.26 -9.38
N ILE A 74 4.07 0.90 -9.81
CA ILE A 74 3.46 2.21 -9.52
C ILE A 74 1.98 2.24 -9.93
N SER A 75 1.60 1.53 -10.99
CA SER A 75 0.21 1.40 -11.42
C SER A 75 -0.70 0.73 -10.37
N ASP A 76 -0.20 -0.21 -9.55
CA ASP A 76 -1.02 -0.84 -8.51
C ASP A 76 -1.32 0.11 -7.34
N LEU A 77 -0.59 1.24 -7.23
CA LEU A 77 -0.92 2.32 -6.29
C LEU A 77 -2.18 3.09 -6.69
N PHE A 78 -2.60 3.02 -7.95
CA PHE A 78 -3.77 3.74 -8.45
C PHE A 78 -4.99 2.82 -8.52
N PRO A 79 -6.21 3.36 -8.35
CA PRO A 79 -7.44 2.60 -8.48
C PRO A 79 -7.81 2.47 -9.96
N ASP A 80 -6.93 1.91 -10.79
CA ASP A 80 -7.33 1.44 -12.11
C ASP A 80 -7.96 0.06 -12.00
N ASN A 81 -9.09 -0.09 -12.69
CA ASN A 81 -10.03 -1.20 -12.63
C ASN A 81 -9.46 -2.55 -13.13
N ARG A 82 -8.18 -2.87 -12.89
CA ARG A 82 -7.58 -4.15 -13.25
C ARG A 82 -7.74 -5.14 -12.11
N THR A 83 -8.91 -5.74 -12.13
CA THR A 83 -9.35 -6.93 -11.40
C THR A 83 -8.39 -8.13 -11.59
N LYS A 84 -7.14 -8.09 -11.11
CA LYS A 84 -6.22 -9.26 -11.12
C LYS A 84 -5.18 -9.21 -9.97
N ILE A 85 -5.57 -9.53 -8.73
CA ILE A 85 -4.63 -10.27 -7.86
C ILE A 85 -4.91 -11.74 -8.08
N SER A 86 -4.12 -12.33 -8.94
CA SER A 86 -3.95 -13.77 -9.03
C SER A 86 -2.46 -13.99 -9.11
N ARG A 87 -1.97 -14.90 -8.26
CA ARG A 87 -0.59 -15.45 -8.16
C ARG A 87 0.27 -14.62 -7.18
N LYS A 88 1.04 -15.19 -6.25
CA LYS A 88 1.29 -16.59 -5.87
C LYS A 88 2.01 -16.54 -4.51
N GLY A 89 1.58 -17.34 -3.54
CA GLY A 89 2.49 -17.83 -2.51
C GLY A 89 3.32 -18.98 -3.10
N ALA A 90 4.60 -19.05 -2.76
CA ALA A 90 5.47 -20.19 -3.00
C ALA A 90 6.27 -20.46 -1.73
#